data_AF-A0AAW1UCC8-F1
#
_entry.id   AF-A0AAW1UCC8-F1
#
_cell.length_a   1.000
_cell.length_b   1.000
_cell.length_c   1.000
_cell.angle_alpha   90.00
_cell.angle_beta   90.00
_cell.angle_gamma   90.00
#
_symmetry.space_group_name_H-M   'P 1'
#
loop_
_entity.id
_entity.type
_entity.pdbx_description
1 polymer ?
#
loop_
_entity_poly.entity_id
_entity_poly.type
_entity_poly.pdbx_seq_one_letter_code
_entity_poly.pdbx_strand_id
1 'polypeptide(L)'
;MAQSNSEHSRHWFLKGEMIVVNKEYEDYLIDLIMKTQEHINKNNVIKFSDNSSAIKGFTNANLRPVNAGKTIVFQSVITNSGLIFTAETHNFPTGVAPFSGATTGTGGRIRDVQCVGRGEYCIAGTAGYILYFNYHTFCW
;
A
#
# COMPACT_ATOMS: atom_id res chain seq x y z
N MET A 1 1.50 -23.38 6.34
CA MET A 1 0.96 -22.86 7.62
C MET A 1 1.88 -21.83 8.27
N ALA A 2 3.21 -22.04 8.34
CA ALA A 2 4.14 -21.10 8.97
C ALA A 2 4.14 -19.67 8.39
N GLN A 3 4.18 -19.53 7.06
CA GLN A 3 4.22 -18.20 6.41
C GLN A 3 2.98 -17.35 6.72
N SER A 4 1.78 -17.93 6.56
CA SER A 4 0.51 -17.24 6.82
C SER A 4 0.25 -16.90 8.29
N ASN A 5 1.04 -17.45 9.23
CA ASN A 5 0.94 -17.17 10.67
C ASN A 5 2.13 -16.34 11.19
N SER A 6 3.04 -15.93 10.31
CA SER A 6 4.13 -15.02 10.66
C SER A 6 3.59 -13.66 11.09
N GLU A 7 4.39 -12.92 11.87
CA GLU A 7 4.06 -11.55 12.25
C GLU A 7 3.81 -10.66 11.03
N HIS A 8 4.64 -10.81 10.00
CA HIS A 8 4.54 -10.04 8.77
C HIS A 8 3.19 -10.24 8.05
N SER A 9 2.56 -11.41 8.16
CA SER A 9 1.27 -11.71 7.53
C SER A 9 0.05 -11.45 8.41
N ARG A 10 0.18 -11.57 9.74
CA ARG A 10 -0.96 -11.49 10.67
C ARG A 10 -1.04 -10.19 11.45
N HIS A 11 0.07 -9.47 11.55
CA HIS A 11 0.21 -8.25 12.31
C HIS A 11 -0.25 -8.45 13.77
N TRP A 12 0.27 -9.48 14.45
CA TRP A 12 -0.12 -9.78 15.83
C TRP A 12 0.21 -8.61 16.75
N PHE A 13 1.32 -7.90 16.50
CA PHE A 13 1.68 -6.72 17.28
C PHE A 13 0.61 -5.61 17.18
N LEU A 14 0.08 -5.35 15.98
CA LEU A 14 -0.96 -4.32 15.79
C LEU A 14 -2.31 -4.69 16.42
N LYS A 15 -2.53 -5.99 16.66
CA LYS A 15 -3.75 -6.57 17.23
C LYS A 15 -3.57 -7.09 18.66
N GLY A 16 -2.43 -6.80 19.28
CA GLY A 16 -2.11 -7.23 20.63
C GLY A 16 -2.68 -6.27 21.67
N GLU A 17 -3.03 -6.81 22.84
CA GLU A 17 -3.44 -6.03 24.00
C GLU A 17 -2.33 -5.05 24.39
N MET A 18 -2.71 -3.80 24.70
CA MET A 18 -1.78 -2.75 25.05
C MET A 18 -1.81 -2.44 26.54
N ILE A 19 -0.66 -2.62 27.19
CA ILE A 19 -0.41 -2.23 28.57
C ILE A 19 0.74 -1.23 28.60
N VAL A 20 0.44 0.04 28.89
CA VAL A 20 1.44 1.11 28.93
C VAL A 20 1.53 1.65 30.34
N VAL A 21 2.70 1.49 30.98
CA VAL A 21 2.94 1.90 32.38
C VAL A 21 1.86 1.35 33.33
N ASN A 22 1.62 0.03 33.26
CA ASN A 22 0.61 -0.71 34.05
C ASN A 22 -0.84 -0.26 33.85
N LYS A 23 -1.14 0.47 32.77
CA LYS A 23 -2.52 0.81 32.38
C LYS A 23 -2.90 0.04 31.12
N GLU A 24 -3.98 -0.73 31.22
CA GLU A 24 -4.60 -1.42 30.09
C GLU A 24 -5.41 -0.44 29.23
N TYR A 25 -5.37 -0.64 27.92
CA TYR A 25 -6.14 0.11 26.93
C TYR A 25 -7.13 -0.83 26.24
N GLU A 26 -8.37 -0.36 26.06
CA GLU A 26 -9.46 -1.16 25.45
C GLU A 26 -9.28 -1.37 23.94
N ASP A 27 -8.66 -0.39 23.25
CA ASP A 27 -8.43 -0.45 21.81
C ASP A 27 -7.10 -1.11 21.49
N TYR A 28 -7.04 -1.85 20.37
CA TYR A 28 -5.77 -2.26 19.77
C TYR A 28 -5.16 -1.12 18.94
N LEU A 29 -3.87 -1.22 18.61
CA LEU A 29 -3.20 -0.20 17.80
C LEU A 29 -3.85 -0.02 16.42
N ILE A 30 -4.33 -1.12 15.80
CA ILE A 30 -5.08 -1.05 14.55
C ILE A 30 -6.43 -0.33 14.70
N ASP A 31 -7.09 -0.46 15.84
CA ASP A 31 -8.38 0.19 16.09
C ASP A 31 -8.20 1.71 16.18
N LEU A 32 -7.12 2.16 16.83
CA LEU A 32 -6.77 3.59 16.87
C LEU A 32 -6.57 4.16 15.45
N ILE A 33 -5.94 3.39 14.55
CA ILE A 33 -5.78 3.78 13.13
C ILE A 33 -7.15 3.81 12.44
N MET A 34 -8.01 2.82 12.68
CA MET A 34 -9.35 2.76 12.08
C MET A 34 -10.27 3.89 12.57
N LYS A 35 -10.17 4.30 13.84
CA LYS A 35 -10.95 5.40 14.44
C LYS A 35 -10.69 6.75 13.78
N THR A 36 -9.52 6.95 13.15
CA THR A 36 -9.27 8.16 12.35
C THR A 36 -10.35 8.39 11.27
N GLN A 37 -11.01 7.32 10.82
CA GLN A 37 -12.09 7.38 9.83
C GLN A 37 -13.34 8.12 10.33
N GLU A 38 -13.52 8.25 11.64
CA GLU A 38 -14.66 8.94 12.26
C GLU A 38 -14.53 10.47 12.16
N HIS A 39 -13.30 10.97 11.96
CA HIS A 39 -12.97 12.40 12.02
C HIS A 39 -12.53 13.01 10.68
N ILE A 40 -12.48 12.24 9.60
CA ILE A 40 -12.03 12.69 8.28
C ILE A 40 -13.18 12.90 7.29
N ASN A 41 -12.88 13.55 6.16
CA ASN A 41 -13.82 13.74 5.06
C ASN A 41 -14.32 12.39 4.51
N LYS A 42 -15.61 12.33 4.15
CA LYS A 42 -16.29 11.13 3.60
C LYS A 42 -16.01 10.93 2.10
N ASN A 43 -14.74 10.97 1.70
CA ASN A 43 -14.30 10.76 0.32
C ASN A 43 -13.64 9.40 0.08
N ASN A 44 -13.48 8.56 1.10
CA ASN A 44 -12.94 7.21 0.95
C ASN A 44 -13.89 6.32 0.13
N VAL A 45 -13.32 5.56 -0.80
CA VAL A 45 -14.00 4.57 -1.64
C VAL A 45 -13.63 3.16 -1.17
N ILE A 46 -12.36 2.93 -0.83
CA ILE A 46 -11.85 1.65 -0.30
C ILE A 46 -11.05 1.92 0.97
N LYS A 47 -11.34 1.16 2.04
CA LYS A 47 -10.62 1.22 3.33
C LYS A 47 -10.59 -0.16 3.98
N PHE A 48 -9.41 -0.60 4.41
CA PHE A 48 -9.17 -1.84 5.18
C PHE A 48 -9.78 -3.14 4.58
N SER A 49 -10.09 -3.18 3.29
CA SER A 49 -10.82 -4.28 2.65
C SER A 49 -10.18 -4.77 1.35
N ASP A 50 -9.01 -4.24 0.99
CA ASP A 50 -8.27 -4.57 -0.24
C ASP A 50 -6.76 -4.30 0.00
N ASN A 51 -5.91 -4.63 -0.97
CA ASN A 51 -4.45 -4.43 -0.94
C ASN A 51 -4.02 -2.95 -0.96
N SER A 52 -4.94 -2.01 -1.13
CA SER A 52 -4.68 -0.58 -1.07
C SER A 52 -5.94 0.19 -0.66
N SER A 53 -5.76 1.47 -0.34
CA SER A 53 -6.87 2.40 -0.09
C SER A 53 -7.14 3.27 -1.32
N ALA A 54 -8.38 3.73 -1.46
CA ALA A 54 -8.76 4.60 -2.55
C ALA A 54 -9.70 5.71 -2.07
N ILE A 55 -9.56 6.90 -2.65
CA ILE A 55 -10.46 8.03 -2.45
C ILE A 55 -11.16 8.40 -3.76
N LYS A 56 -12.26 9.14 -3.66
CA LYS A 56 -12.90 9.77 -4.82
C LYS A 56 -11.89 10.68 -5.51
N GLY A 57 -11.65 10.41 -6.79
CA GLY A 57 -10.85 11.28 -7.63
C GLY A 57 -11.75 12.20 -8.46
N PHE A 58 -11.45 12.28 -9.74
CA PHE A 58 -12.04 13.28 -10.63
C PHE A 58 -12.31 12.71 -12.02
N THR A 59 -13.17 13.41 -12.75
CA THR A 59 -13.43 13.15 -14.16
C THR A 59 -12.21 13.52 -14.99
N ASN A 60 -11.73 12.58 -15.79
CA ASN A 60 -10.58 12.76 -16.68
C ASN A 60 -10.85 12.14 -18.06
N ALA A 61 -10.06 12.56 -19.05
CA ALA A 61 -10.07 11.99 -20.38
C ALA A 61 -8.95 10.94 -20.48
N ASN A 62 -9.32 9.69 -20.70
CA ASN A 62 -8.39 8.58 -20.87
C ASN A 62 -8.36 8.12 -22.33
N LEU A 63 -7.16 7.92 -22.87
CA LEU A 63 -7.01 7.28 -24.17
C LEU A 63 -7.17 5.76 -24.01
N ARG A 64 -8.18 5.19 -24.68
CA ARG A 64 -8.44 3.75 -24.67
C ARG A 64 -8.55 3.21 -26.08
N PRO A 65 -8.08 1.98 -26.34
CA PRO A 65 -8.37 1.30 -27.60
C PRO A 65 -9.87 1.02 -27.68
N VAL A 66 -10.46 1.19 -28.88
CA VAL A 66 -11.89 0.93 -29.10
C VAL A 66 -12.25 -0.55 -28.88
N ASN A 67 -11.34 -1.46 -29.27
CA ASN A 67 -11.44 -2.90 -29.03
C ASN A 67 -10.03 -3.50 -28.89
N ALA A 68 -9.84 -4.42 -27.95
CA ALA A 68 -8.53 -5.03 -27.69
C ALA A 68 -8.23 -6.18 -28.67
N GLY A 69 -6.95 -6.39 -29.00
CA GLY A 69 -6.48 -7.61 -29.70
C GLY A 69 -6.15 -7.47 -31.19
N LYS A 70 -6.26 -6.28 -31.79
CA LYS A 70 -5.80 -5.98 -33.18
C LYS A 70 -5.23 -4.57 -33.25
N THR A 71 -4.59 -4.21 -34.36
CA THR A 71 -4.25 -2.82 -34.69
C THR A 71 -5.53 -1.98 -34.68
N ILE A 72 -5.60 -0.99 -33.79
CA ILE A 72 -6.80 -0.21 -33.51
C ILE A 72 -6.41 1.25 -33.25
N VAL A 73 -7.32 2.16 -33.58
CA VAL A 73 -7.21 3.56 -33.17
C VAL A 73 -7.53 3.72 -31.68
N PHE A 74 -6.85 4.66 -31.04
CA PHE A 74 -7.20 5.10 -29.69
C PHE A 74 -8.26 6.19 -29.75
N GLN A 75 -9.18 6.17 -28.78
CA GLN A 75 -10.16 7.23 -28.61
C GLN A 75 -10.06 7.81 -27.20
N SER A 76 -10.36 9.10 -27.08
CA SER A 76 -10.50 9.76 -25.79
C SER A 76 -11.85 9.39 -25.17
N VAL A 77 -11.83 8.84 -23.97
CA VAL A 77 -13.02 8.46 -23.21
C VAL A 77 -13.03 9.22 -21.89
N ILE A 78 -14.11 9.93 -21.63
CA ILE A 78 -14.31 10.61 -20.34
C ILE A 78 -14.71 9.57 -19.30
N THR A 79 -13.95 9.47 -18.22
CA THR A 79 -14.22 8.54 -17.12
C THR A 79 -14.02 9.23 -15.78
N ASN A 80 -14.74 8.77 -14.75
CA ASN A 80 -14.47 9.16 -13.38
C ASN A 80 -13.47 8.18 -12.76
N SER A 81 -12.30 8.66 -12.36
CA SER A 81 -11.23 7.82 -11.80
C SER A 81 -11.07 8.07 -10.30
N GLY A 82 -11.03 7.01 -9.51
CA GLY A 82 -10.57 7.07 -8.13
C GLY A 82 -9.06 7.32 -8.05
N LEU A 83 -8.57 7.75 -6.88
CA LEU A 83 -7.14 7.85 -6.60
C LEU A 83 -6.77 6.79 -5.57
N ILE A 84 -5.76 5.99 -5.90
CA ILE A 84 -5.26 4.91 -5.06
C ILE A 84 -3.99 5.36 -4.37
N PHE A 85 -3.89 5.11 -3.06
CA PHE A 85 -2.70 5.38 -2.27
C PHE A 85 -2.29 4.13 -1.51
N THR A 86 -1.01 3.80 -1.64
CA THR A 86 -0.39 2.67 -0.96
C THR A 86 1.08 2.96 -0.71
N ALA A 87 1.59 2.39 0.37
CA ALA A 87 2.98 2.45 0.76
C ALA A 87 3.36 1.11 1.39
N GLU A 88 4.55 0.64 1.09
CA GLU A 88 5.13 -0.56 1.69
C GLU A 88 6.61 -0.31 1.94
N THR A 89 7.20 -1.11 2.82
CA THR A 89 8.64 -1.12 3.07
C THR A 89 9.20 -2.48 2.72
N HIS A 90 10.45 -2.52 2.27
CA HIS A 90 11.14 -3.77 1.94
C HIS A 90 12.49 -3.85 2.65
N ASN A 91 12.47 -3.56 3.95
CA ASN A 91 13.66 -3.26 4.75
C ASN A 91 14.62 -4.44 4.82
N PHE A 92 14.14 -5.60 5.27
CA PHE A 92 15.01 -6.75 5.52
C PHE A 92 15.75 -7.23 4.25
N PRO A 93 15.07 -7.47 3.11
CA PRO A 93 15.78 -7.93 1.92
C PRO A 93 16.65 -6.84 1.28
N THR A 94 16.30 -5.56 1.44
CA THR A 94 17.15 -4.43 0.99
C THR A 94 18.42 -4.35 1.83
N GLY A 95 18.37 -4.68 3.12
CA GLY A 95 19.56 -4.78 3.97
C GLY A 95 20.52 -5.90 3.53
N VAL A 96 19.99 -7.00 2.99
CA VAL A 96 20.81 -8.13 2.50
C VAL A 96 21.34 -7.88 1.09
N ALA A 97 20.50 -7.41 0.18
CA ALA A 97 20.83 -7.16 -1.21
C ALA A 97 20.12 -5.87 -1.69
N PRO A 98 20.77 -4.70 -1.58
CA PRO A 98 20.10 -3.40 -1.77
C PRO A 98 19.37 -3.25 -3.10
N PHE A 99 20.04 -3.57 -4.21
CA PHE A 99 19.47 -3.39 -5.54
C PHE A 99 18.25 -4.30 -5.76
N SER A 100 18.40 -5.59 -5.51
CA SER A 100 17.31 -6.56 -5.69
C SER A 100 16.17 -6.31 -4.70
N GLY A 101 16.47 -6.02 -3.43
CA GLY A 101 15.48 -5.75 -2.40
C GLY A 101 14.65 -4.51 -2.71
N ALA A 102 15.27 -3.41 -3.13
CA ALA A 102 14.54 -2.22 -3.56
C ALA A 102 13.67 -2.51 -4.80
N THR A 103 14.22 -3.22 -5.79
CA THR A 103 13.52 -3.55 -7.04
C THR A 103 12.28 -4.42 -6.78
N THR A 104 12.39 -5.47 -5.95
CA THR A 104 11.26 -6.34 -5.63
C THR A 104 10.22 -5.64 -4.78
N GLY A 105 10.64 -4.73 -3.88
CA GLY A 105 9.72 -3.87 -3.12
C GLY A 105 8.88 -2.97 -4.03
N THR A 106 9.51 -2.26 -4.97
CA THR A 106 8.81 -1.45 -5.98
C THR A 106 7.95 -2.31 -6.91
N GLY A 107 8.38 -3.52 -7.24
CA GLY A 107 7.57 -4.45 -8.02
C GLY A 107 6.31 -4.94 -7.29
N GLY A 108 6.41 -5.21 -5.98
CA GLY A 108 5.29 -5.58 -5.10
C GLY A 108 4.23 -4.50 -5.05
N ARG A 109 4.59 -3.32 -4.53
CA ARG A 109 4.35 -2.04 -5.20
C ARG A 109 3.23 -1.95 -6.23
N ILE A 110 3.70 -2.05 -7.47
CA ILE A 110 2.94 -1.91 -8.71
C ILE A 110 1.89 -3.00 -8.84
N ARG A 111 2.21 -4.25 -8.49
CA ARG A 111 1.27 -5.38 -8.60
C ARG A 111 0.07 -5.21 -7.69
N ASP A 112 0.28 -4.75 -6.47
CA ASP A 112 -0.81 -4.55 -5.53
C ASP A 112 -1.77 -3.45 -6.02
N VAL A 113 -1.25 -2.35 -6.56
CA VAL A 113 -2.08 -1.33 -7.23
C VAL A 113 -2.87 -1.95 -8.38
N GLN A 114 -2.22 -2.75 -9.23
CA GLN A 114 -2.88 -3.42 -10.35
C GLN A 114 -3.93 -4.45 -9.90
N CYS A 115 -3.83 -4.99 -8.69
CA CYS A 115 -4.78 -5.96 -8.13
C CYS A 115 -5.93 -5.32 -7.35
N VAL A 116 -5.95 -4.00 -7.15
CA VAL A 116 -7.06 -3.31 -6.49
C VAL A 116 -8.34 -3.48 -7.31
N GLY A 117 -9.46 -3.78 -6.64
CA GLY A 117 -10.76 -3.89 -7.27
C GLY A 117 -10.80 -4.92 -8.40
N ARG A 118 -10.84 -4.45 -9.66
CA ARG A 118 -10.93 -5.31 -10.87
C ARG A 118 -9.79 -5.07 -11.86
N GLY A 119 -8.71 -4.41 -11.43
CA GLY A 119 -7.62 -4.01 -12.29
C GLY A 119 -7.50 -2.49 -12.37
N GLU A 120 -6.37 -1.97 -11.89
CA GLU A 120 -6.11 -0.52 -11.86
C GLU A 120 -4.72 -0.17 -12.41
N TYR A 121 -4.47 1.12 -12.66
CA TYR A 121 -3.25 1.59 -13.30
C TYR A 121 -2.36 2.37 -12.32
N CYS A 122 -1.08 1.99 -12.24
CA CYS A 122 -0.08 2.78 -11.53
C CYS A 122 0.31 4.00 -12.37
N ILE A 123 0.10 5.20 -11.83
CA ILE A 123 0.36 6.47 -12.53
C ILE A 123 1.67 7.14 -12.12
N ALA A 124 2.09 6.94 -10.87
CA ALA A 124 3.27 7.53 -10.28
C ALA A 124 3.72 6.71 -9.07
N GLY A 125 5.02 6.78 -8.77
CA GLY A 125 5.62 6.15 -7.59
C GLY A 125 6.53 7.12 -6.87
N THR A 126 6.66 6.94 -5.56
CA THR A 126 7.64 7.64 -4.73
C THR A 126 8.50 6.61 -4.01
N ALA A 127 9.74 6.98 -3.71
CA ALA A 127 10.68 6.13 -2.97
C ALA A 127 11.30 6.94 -1.84
N GLY A 128 11.42 6.32 -0.67
CA GLY A 128 12.09 6.88 0.50
C GLY A 128 13.16 5.92 0.98
N TYR A 129 14.33 6.45 1.29
CA TYR A 129 15.46 5.69 1.84
C TYR A 129 15.92 6.36 3.12
N ILE A 130 16.07 5.57 4.17
CA ILE A 130 16.71 6.00 5.42
C ILE A 130 17.89 5.04 5.61
N LEU A 131 19.09 5.60 5.66
CA LEU A 131 20.33 4.85 5.81
C LEU A 131 20.97 5.24 7.14
N TYR A 132 21.33 4.24 7.93
CA TYR A 132 22.11 4.44 9.14
C TYR A 132 23.56 4.08 8.85
N PHE A 133 24.44 5.07 8.81
CA PHE A 133 25.88 4.87 8.68
C PHE A 133 26.52 4.96 10.05
N ASN A 134 26.83 3.79 10.64
CA ASN A 134 27.72 3.73 11.79
C ASN A 134 28.98 2.95 11.41
N TYR A 135 30.15 3.57 11.63
CA TYR A 135 31.47 3.00 11.26
C TYR A 135 31.86 1.78 12.08
N HIS A 136 31.08 1.43 13.11
CA HIS A 136 31.18 0.18 13.82
C HIS A 136 29.77 -0.33 14.05
N THR A 137 29.59 -1.65 13.87
CA THR A 137 28.35 -2.42 14.01
C THR A 137 27.27 -2.21 12.94
N PHE A 138 27.20 -3.20 12.03
CA PHE A 138 25.98 -3.58 11.33
C PHE A 138 24.95 -4.10 12.35
N CYS A 139 23.78 -3.44 12.44
CA CYS A 139 22.51 -4.07 12.77
C CYS A 139 21.34 -3.09 12.53
N TRP A 140 20.49 -3.48 11.57
CA TRP A 140 19.04 -3.24 11.35
C TRP A 140 18.41 -1.87 11.65
#